data_AF-A0A2U1AVJ7-F1
#
_entry.id   AF-A0A2U1AVJ7-F1
#
_cell.length_a   1.000
_cell.length_b   1.000
_cell.length_c   1.000
_cell.angle_alpha   90.00
_cell.angle_beta   90.00
_cell.angle_gamma   90.00
#
_symmetry.space_group_name_H-M   'P 1'
#
loop_
_entity.id
_entity.type
_entity.pdbx_description
1 polymer ?
#
loop_
_entity_poly.entity_id
_entity_poly.type
_entity_poly.pdbx_seq_one_letter_code
_entity_poly.pdbx_strand_id
1 'polypeptide(L)'
;MEILHLLGHNANWNLDLHFQNEVGDGFVFCAYSFPDGYFGRDKISGGYKTTTVIDKSFIDLQYYGKKESANLTKSKLTTYSFHPSNVDSGAETNQYLITSIIQGIEYQLKLGFKKIIIPNYCDNENIDAFIGIIKQVNRWLIINKADDVQYFMSIPFSYHTIHNSEKVETVLYHLTDKKIVFDGYYIVCEPKPETRQKLSIETTYLSNITRVLSVLKKQGFKTIYAYANWDTLVFLALTDIDYVTIASFENLRNFSIKRFTVTEGGGPSKGWYFSEAALNMIKAQYMTLLREKGTLDFIENQHNIFSDAVLQENYPWSNTKPEVHKNYMLSVAKLLKKVSSISNIDQRKLFVLNKIDEAISVYEALESRNVYLEDESKNYHLGIWKSFLRSR
;
A
#
# COMPACT_ATOMS: atom_id res chain seq x y z
N MET A 1 -4.80 -7.11 -13.38
CA MET A 1 -4.34 -6.35 -12.22
C MET A 1 -3.19 -5.44 -12.67
N GLU A 2 -3.23 -4.18 -12.28
CA GLU A 2 -2.17 -3.20 -12.46
C GLU A 2 -1.43 -2.98 -11.13
N ILE A 3 -0.15 -2.64 -11.22
CA ILE A 3 0.71 -2.33 -10.07
C ILE A 3 1.01 -0.84 -10.06
N LEU A 4 0.67 -0.16 -8.97
CA LEU A 4 0.93 1.26 -8.83
C LEU A 4 2.10 1.48 -7.87
N HIS A 5 3.07 2.30 -8.23
CA HIS A 5 4.05 2.75 -7.26
C HIS A 5 3.41 3.80 -6.35
N LEU A 6 3.45 3.61 -5.02
CA LEU A 6 3.04 4.64 -4.06
C LEU A 6 4.27 5.49 -3.71
N LEU A 7 4.20 6.78 -4.04
CA LEU A 7 5.32 7.70 -4.06
C LEU A 7 5.32 8.57 -2.81
N GLY A 8 6.48 8.70 -2.19
CA GLY A 8 6.75 9.68 -1.13
C GLY A 8 8.15 10.27 -1.28
N HIS A 9 8.89 10.34 -0.18
CA HIS A 9 10.30 10.72 -0.22
C HIS A 9 11.10 9.80 -1.18
N ASN A 10 12.11 10.34 -1.85
CA ASN A 10 12.90 9.66 -2.89
C ASN A 10 12.06 9.03 -4.02
N ALA A 11 11.02 9.74 -4.45
CA ALA A 11 10.12 9.34 -5.54
C ALA A 11 10.84 8.94 -6.85
N ASN A 12 12.03 9.48 -7.10
CA ASN A 12 12.84 9.12 -8.26
C ASN A 12 13.17 7.61 -8.28
N TRP A 13 13.31 6.94 -7.15
CA TRP A 13 13.59 5.50 -7.14
C TRP A 13 12.45 4.68 -7.74
N ASN A 14 11.21 5.07 -7.47
CA ASN A 14 10.00 4.46 -8.05
C ASN A 14 9.86 4.80 -9.53
N LEU A 15 10.12 6.07 -9.90
CA LEU A 15 10.05 6.51 -11.29
C LEU A 15 11.11 5.81 -12.16
N ASP A 16 12.34 5.70 -11.66
CA ASP A 16 13.42 4.97 -12.35
C ASP A 16 13.06 3.50 -12.57
N LEU A 17 12.47 2.84 -11.56
CA LEU A 17 12.00 1.47 -11.72
C LEU A 17 10.97 1.32 -12.83
N HIS A 18 10.02 2.25 -12.92
CA HIS A 18 9.01 2.22 -13.98
C HIS A 18 9.60 2.50 -15.36
N PHE A 19 10.35 3.60 -15.50
CA PHE A 19 10.80 4.06 -16.82
C PHE A 19 12.07 3.37 -17.33
N GLN A 20 12.92 2.84 -16.45
CA GLN A 20 14.20 2.22 -16.82
C GLN A 20 14.19 0.70 -16.65
N ASN A 21 13.30 0.16 -15.81
CA ASN A 21 13.25 -1.28 -15.51
C ASN A 21 11.87 -1.91 -15.74
N GLU A 22 10.91 -1.16 -16.31
CA GLU A 22 9.58 -1.63 -16.68
C GLU A 22 8.80 -2.27 -15.52
N VAL A 23 9.01 -1.77 -14.30
CA VAL A 23 8.31 -2.23 -13.10
C VAL A 23 7.10 -1.33 -12.83
N GLY A 24 5.95 -1.94 -12.62
CA GLY A 24 4.70 -1.22 -12.35
C GLY A 24 4.08 -0.56 -13.58
N ASP A 25 2.83 -0.16 -13.44
CA ASP A 25 1.96 0.29 -14.53
C ASP A 25 1.51 1.75 -14.34
N GLY A 26 1.70 2.32 -13.14
CA GLY A 26 1.38 3.72 -12.83
C GLY A 26 1.84 4.15 -11.45
N PHE A 27 1.31 5.28 -10.98
CA PHE A 27 1.78 5.94 -9.74
C PHE A 27 0.64 6.45 -8.88
N VAL A 28 0.82 6.49 -7.57
CA VAL A 28 -0.01 7.22 -6.61
C VAL A 28 0.89 8.18 -5.84
N PHE A 29 0.69 9.47 -6.02
CA PHE A 29 1.46 10.49 -5.31
C PHE A 29 0.84 10.79 -3.94
N CYS A 30 1.61 10.66 -2.87
CA CYS A 30 1.16 11.01 -1.52
C CYS A 30 1.35 12.51 -1.24
N ALA A 31 0.27 13.27 -1.10
CA ALA A 31 0.31 14.72 -0.82
C ALA A 31 1.12 15.10 0.43
N TYR A 32 1.31 14.17 1.37
CA TYR A 32 2.20 14.35 2.53
C TYR A 32 3.63 14.71 2.12
N SER A 33 4.12 14.18 0.99
CA SER A 33 5.48 14.37 0.50
C SER A 33 5.60 15.41 -0.62
N PHE A 34 4.50 15.76 -1.28
CA PHE A 34 4.51 16.65 -2.44
C PHE A 34 3.65 17.89 -2.14
N PRO A 35 4.22 19.11 -2.20
CA PRO A 35 3.44 20.32 -1.95
C PRO A 35 2.51 20.66 -3.11
N ASP A 36 1.54 21.53 -2.86
CA ASP A 36 0.82 22.21 -3.93
C ASP A 36 1.79 22.90 -4.90
N GLY A 37 1.46 22.91 -6.19
CA GLY A 37 2.31 23.38 -7.27
C GLY A 37 3.39 22.40 -7.73
N TYR A 38 3.58 21.24 -7.07
CA TYR A 38 4.59 20.25 -7.47
C TYR A 38 4.43 19.76 -8.92
N PHE A 39 3.20 19.73 -9.43
CA PHE A 39 2.87 19.32 -10.80
C PHE A 39 2.85 20.49 -11.80
N GLY A 40 3.10 21.73 -11.36
CA GLY A 40 3.16 22.91 -12.23
C GLY A 40 4.46 23.07 -13.02
N ARG A 41 5.43 22.16 -12.82
CA ARG A 41 6.73 22.15 -13.48
C ARG A 41 6.74 21.25 -14.71
N ASP A 42 7.61 21.52 -15.67
CA ASP A 42 7.74 20.70 -16.89
C ASP A 42 8.28 19.29 -16.63
N LYS A 43 9.15 19.16 -15.62
CA LYS A 43 9.80 17.91 -15.23
C LYS A 43 9.69 17.67 -13.74
N ILE A 44 9.37 16.44 -13.36
CA ILE A 44 9.35 16.02 -11.95
C ILE A 44 10.65 15.34 -11.51
N SER A 45 10.66 14.79 -10.29
CA SER A 45 11.81 14.10 -9.70
C SER A 45 12.39 13.07 -10.68
N GLY A 46 13.71 13.05 -10.87
CA GLY A 46 14.37 12.18 -11.87
C GLY A 46 14.40 12.74 -13.30
N GLY A 47 13.80 13.92 -13.55
CA GLY A 47 13.87 14.60 -14.85
C GLY A 47 12.83 14.14 -15.88
N TYR A 48 11.87 13.31 -15.46
CA TYR A 48 10.77 12.83 -16.30
C TYR A 48 9.75 13.93 -16.57
N LYS A 49 9.21 13.98 -17.79
CA LYS A 49 8.17 14.96 -18.18
C LYS A 49 6.92 14.78 -17.32
N THR A 50 6.41 15.88 -16.78
CA THR A 50 5.28 15.85 -15.84
C THR A 50 4.01 15.28 -16.47
N THR A 51 3.67 15.68 -17.70
CA THR A 51 2.48 15.20 -18.41
C THR A 51 2.48 13.68 -18.57
N THR A 52 3.59 13.11 -19.05
CA THR A 52 3.77 11.66 -19.18
C THR A 52 3.57 10.90 -17.87
N VAL A 53 3.93 11.51 -16.75
CA VAL A 53 3.72 10.90 -15.44
C VAL A 53 2.26 11.05 -14.99
N ILE A 54 1.67 12.24 -15.08
CA ILE A 54 0.27 12.52 -14.69
C ILE A 54 -0.71 11.58 -15.40
N ASP A 55 -0.52 11.32 -16.70
CA ASP A 55 -1.41 10.46 -17.50
C ASP A 55 -1.56 9.04 -16.93
N LYS A 56 -0.58 8.56 -16.16
CA LYS A 56 -0.56 7.24 -15.53
C LYS A 56 -0.75 7.27 -14.01
N SER A 57 -1.10 8.44 -13.47
CA SER A 57 -1.02 8.68 -12.04
C SER A 57 -2.37 8.91 -11.38
N PHE A 58 -2.33 8.80 -10.06
CA PHE A 58 -3.32 9.28 -9.12
C PHE A 58 -2.61 10.19 -8.11
N ILE A 59 -3.36 10.95 -7.34
CA ILE A 59 -2.85 11.62 -6.14
C ILE A 59 -3.73 11.28 -4.95
N ASP A 60 -3.12 10.69 -3.93
CA ASP A 60 -3.74 10.48 -2.63
C ASP A 60 -3.53 11.77 -1.82
N LEU A 61 -4.61 12.53 -1.62
CA LEU A 61 -4.58 13.77 -0.83
C LEU A 61 -4.47 13.50 0.68
N GLN A 62 -4.61 12.25 1.13
CA GLN A 62 -4.34 11.77 2.50
C GLN A 62 -5.11 12.50 3.61
N TYR A 63 -6.44 12.58 3.47
CA TYR A 63 -7.36 13.18 4.45
C TYR A 63 -7.54 12.34 5.72
N TYR A 64 -6.63 11.41 6.01
CA TYR A 64 -6.84 10.37 7.00
C TYR A 64 -6.90 10.91 8.43
N GLY A 65 -6.09 11.92 8.77
CA GLY A 65 -6.01 12.49 10.12
C GLY A 65 -6.78 13.80 10.29
N LYS A 66 -7.49 13.93 11.42
CA LYS A 66 -8.02 15.18 11.95
C LYS A 66 -7.05 15.68 13.02
N LYS A 67 -6.80 16.98 13.03
CA LYS A 67 -5.52 17.57 13.46
C LYS A 67 -5.38 17.72 15.00
N GLU A 68 -4.28 17.19 15.57
CA GLU A 68 -3.48 17.80 16.68
C GLU A 68 -2.16 18.31 16.07
N SER A 69 -2.02 19.60 15.82
CA SER A 69 -1.56 19.90 14.47
C SER A 69 -0.67 21.08 14.24
N ALA A 70 -0.37 21.74 15.33
CA ALA A 70 0.83 22.52 15.47
C ALA A 70 2.11 21.66 15.31
N ASN A 71 2.02 20.32 15.35
CA ASN A 71 3.18 19.43 15.44
C ASN A 71 3.62 18.74 14.13
N LEU A 72 2.86 18.84 13.02
CA LEU A 72 3.21 18.24 11.73
C LEU A 72 4.22 19.09 10.92
N THR A 73 5.31 19.52 11.56
CA THR A 73 6.32 20.44 11.02
C THR A 73 7.03 19.96 9.75
N LYS A 74 6.89 18.67 9.38
CA LYS A 74 7.54 18.06 8.20
C LYS A 74 6.60 17.68 7.05
N SER A 75 5.28 17.74 7.24
CA SER A 75 4.33 17.35 6.19
C SER A 75 4.07 18.49 5.19
N LYS A 76 3.71 18.15 3.95
CA LYS A 76 3.32 19.14 2.91
C LYS A 76 1.80 19.32 2.78
N LEU A 77 1.00 18.66 3.61
CA LEU A 77 -0.46 18.72 3.55
C LEU A 77 -1.02 20.13 3.74
N THR A 78 -0.38 20.96 4.57
CA THR A 78 -0.80 22.35 4.82
C THR A 78 -0.62 23.27 3.61
N THR A 79 0.14 22.86 2.60
CA THR A 79 0.31 23.66 1.37
C THR A 79 -0.94 23.67 0.48
N TYR A 80 -1.85 22.71 0.66
CA TYR A 80 -3.11 22.64 -0.05
C TYR A 80 -4.17 23.41 0.75
N SER A 81 -4.55 24.61 0.32
CA SER A 81 -5.42 25.51 1.09
C SER A 81 -6.73 24.88 1.57
N PHE A 82 -7.33 24.02 0.76
CA PHE A 82 -8.57 23.29 1.04
C PHE A 82 -8.38 22.04 1.93
N HIS A 83 -7.15 21.65 2.23
CA HIS A 83 -6.89 20.43 3.00
C HIS A 83 -7.32 20.63 4.47
N PRO A 84 -7.94 19.62 5.11
CA PRO A 84 -8.40 19.69 6.51
C PRO A 84 -7.28 20.00 7.50
N SER A 85 -6.03 19.75 7.09
CA SER A 85 -4.86 20.15 7.85
C SER A 85 -4.71 21.68 8.03
N ASN A 86 -5.54 22.52 7.43
CA ASN A 86 -5.49 23.96 7.60
C ASN A 86 -6.56 24.51 8.55
N VAL A 87 -7.37 23.63 9.15
CA VAL A 87 -8.38 24.05 10.13
C VAL A 87 -7.93 23.79 11.55
N ASP A 88 -8.29 24.70 12.44
CA ASP A 88 -8.10 24.55 13.88
C ASP A 88 -9.05 23.48 14.43
N SER A 89 -8.53 22.69 15.38
CA SER A 89 -9.26 21.63 16.05
C SER A 89 -10.55 22.17 16.67
N GLY A 90 -11.71 21.67 16.23
CA GLY A 90 -13.03 22.03 16.80
C GLY A 90 -13.90 22.95 15.94
N ALA A 91 -13.38 23.53 14.86
CA ALA A 91 -14.16 24.35 13.92
C ALA A 91 -14.72 23.55 12.72
N GLU A 92 -14.36 22.27 12.59
CA GLU A 92 -14.73 21.42 11.46
C GLU A 92 -16.15 20.87 11.60
N THR A 93 -17.05 21.27 10.70
CA THR A 93 -18.39 20.67 10.56
C THR A 93 -18.40 19.64 9.42
N ASN A 94 -19.37 18.71 9.40
CA ASN A 94 -19.55 17.80 8.26
C ASN A 94 -19.66 18.55 6.92
N GLN A 95 -20.27 19.75 6.92
CA GLN A 95 -20.38 20.58 5.72
C GLN A 95 -19.00 21.06 5.24
N TYR A 96 -18.13 21.48 6.17
CA TYR A 96 -16.75 21.86 5.84
C TYR A 96 -15.97 20.70 5.22
N LEU A 97 -16.09 19.50 5.80
CA LEU A 97 -15.40 18.30 5.29
C LEU A 97 -15.84 17.97 3.86
N ILE A 98 -17.15 18.03 3.58
CA ILE A 98 -17.69 17.82 2.22
C ILE A 98 -17.15 18.87 1.24
N THR A 99 -17.15 20.15 1.61
CA THR A 99 -16.59 21.21 0.77
C THR A 99 -15.11 20.95 0.46
N SER A 100 -14.33 20.54 1.48
CA SER A 100 -12.91 20.22 1.33
C SER A 100 -12.69 19.05 0.37
N ILE A 101 -13.49 17.98 0.49
CA ILE A 101 -13.44 16.82 -0.41
C ILE A 101 -13.74 17.24 -1.85
N ILE A 102 -14.77 18.04 -2.08
CA ILE A 102 -15.15 18.54 -3.41
C ILE A 102 -14.00 19.37 -4.01
N GLN A 103 -13.44 20.30 -3.25
CA GLN A 103 -12.28 21.08 -3.66
C GLN A 103 -11.07 20.18 -3.99
N GLY A 104 -10.88 19.10 -3.24
CA GLY A 104 -9.87 18.08 -3.54
C GLY A 104 -10.12 17.32 -4.84
N ILE A 105 -11.37 17.04 -5.20
CA ILE A 105 -11.73 16.45 -6.51
C ILE A 105 -11.44 17.45 -7.63
N GLU A 106 -11.92 18.69 -7.51
CA GLU A 106 -11.73 19.75 -8.50
C GLU A 106 -10.26 20.08 -8.74
N TYR A 107 -9.46 20.10 -7.67
CA TYR A 107 -8.01 20.28 -7.75
C TYR A 107 -7.36 19.22 -8.63
N GLN A 108 -7.70 17.95 -8.41
CA GLN A 108 -7.14 16.83 -9.19
C GLN A 108 -7.55 16.92 -10.66
N LEU A 109 -8.81 17.26 -10.94
CA LEU A 109 -9.30 17.49 -12.30
C LEU A 109 -8.55 18.63 -13.00
N LYS A 110 -8.33 19.74 -12.30
CA LYS A 110 -7.59 20.90 -12.81
C LYS A 110 -6.13 20.56 -13.16
N LEU A 111 -5.52 19.64 -12.41
CA LEU A 111 -4.17 19.14 -12.72
C LEU A 111 -4.14 18.15 -13.90
N GLY A 112 -5.30 17.73 -14.41
CA GLY A 112 -5.40 16.84 -15.57
C GLY A 112 -5.41 15.35 -15.23
N PHE A 113 -5.54 14.97 -13.96
CA PHE A 113 -5.65 13.55 -13.59
C PHE A 113 -6.94 12.94 -14.18
N LYS A 114 -6.80 11.76 -14.81
CA LYS A 114 -7.93 10.98 -15.35
C LYS A 114 -8.45 9.92 -14.39
N LYS A 115 -7.70 9.66 -13.31
CA LYS A 115 -8.08 8.75 -12.24
C LYS A 115 -8.00 9.50 -10.91
N ILE A 116 -9.16 9.75 -10.31
CA ILE A 116 -9.34 10.62 -9.15
C ILE A 116 -9.53 9.76 -7.91
N ILE A 117 -8.70 9.96 -6.90
CA ILE A 117 -8.95 9.42 -5.55
C ILE A 117 -9.82 10.44 -4.83
N ILE A 118 -11.05 10.07 -4.48
CA ILE A 118 -11.92 10.93 -3.69
C ILE A 118 -11.51 10.83 -2.23
N PRO A 119 -11.03 11.92 -1.60
CA PRO A 119 -10.52 11.86 -0.24
C PRO A 119 -11.61 11.51 0.78
N ASN A 120 -11.20 10.85 1.86
CA ASN A 120 -12.08 10.57 3.01
C ASN A 120 -11.24 10.39 4.29
N TYR A 121 -11.89 10.49 5.45
CA TYR A 121 -11.24 10.49 6.76
C TYR A 121 -11.21 9.10 7.39
N CYS A 122 -10.15 8.80 8.15
CA CYS A 122 -9.95 7.50 8.80
C CYS A 122 -10.70 7.35 10.13
N ASP A 123 -11.26 8.43 10.66
CA ASP A 123 -12.07 8.43 11.87
C ASP A 123 -13.44 7.79 11.60
N ASN A 124 -13.48 6.47 11.79
CA ASN A 124 -14.63 5.61 11.58
C ASN A 124 -15.17 5.04 12.91
N GLU A 125 -14.94 5.73 14.03
CA GLU A 125 -15.65 5.43 15.28
C GLU A 125 -17.15 5.65 15.10
N ASN A 126 -17.51 6.75 14.42
CA ASN A 126 -18.88 7.04 13.99
C ASN A 126 -19.09 6.61 12.53
N ILE A 127 -19.55 5.36 12.35
CA ILE A 127 -19.80 4.79 11.01
C ILE A 127 -20.89 5.56 10.26
N ASP A 128 -21.92 6.06 10.95
CA ASP A 128 -23.02 6.79 10.30
C ASP A 128 -22.55 8.10 9.68
N ALA A 129 -21.66 8.83 10.36
CA ALA A 129 -21.05 10.04 9.81
C ALA A 129 -20.17 9.71 8.59
N PHE A 130 -19.35 8.64 8.69
CA PHE A 130 -18.51 8.15 7.60
C PHE A 130 -19.33 7.79 6.36
N ILE A 131 -20.41 7.01 6.52
CA ILE A 131 -21.35 6.65 5.45
C ILE A 131 -22.11 7.88 4.94
N GLY A 132 -22.46 8.80 5.84
CA GLY A 132 -23.08 10.07 5.51
C GLY A 132 -22.25 10.83 4.48
N ILE A 133 -20.95 10.98 4.73
CA ILE A 133 -20.00 11.62 3.81
C ILE A 133 -20.02 10.96 2.44
N ILE A 134 -19.91 9.64 2.39
CA ILE A 134 -19.94 8.86 1.14
C ILE A 134 -21.20 9.15 0.33
N LYS A 135 -22.37 9.14 0.98
CA LYS A 135 -23.64 9.42 0.31
C LYS A 135 -23.72 10.86 -0.22
N GLN A 136 -23.19 11.85 0.49
CA GLN A 136 -23.21 13.24 0.03
C GLN A 136 -22.30 13.43 -1.19
N VAL A 137 -21.09 12.89 -1.13
CA VAL A 137 -20.13 12.91 -2.24
C VAL A 137 -20.71 12.20 -3.45
N ASN A 138 -21.39 11.06 -3.26
CA ASN A 138 -22.06 10.34 -4.35
C ASN A 138 -23.15 11.20 -5.02
N ARG A 139 -23.97 11.90 -4.23
CA ARG A 139 -24.98 12.83 -4.77
C ARG A 139 -24.34 13.96 -5.58
N TRP A 140 -23.23 14.51 -5.10
CA TRP A 140 -22.50 15.54 -5.84
C TRP A 140 -21.95 14.99 -7.17
N LEU A 141 -21.39 13.77 -7.16
CA LEU A 141 -20.86 13.15 -8.38
C LEU A 141 -21.94 12.74 -9.38
N ILE A 142 -23.18 12.42 -8.97
CA ILE A 142 -24.29 12.19 -9.91
C ILE A 142 -24.48 13.39 -10.86
N ILE A 143 -24.19 14.62 -10.40
CA ILE A 143 -24.41 15.86 -11.15
C ILE A 143 -23.11 16.34 -11.82
N ASN A 144 -21.95 16.13 -11.18
CA ASN A 144 -20.68 16.78 -11.55
C ASN A 144 -19.61 15.82 -12.06
N LYS A 145 -19.91 14.53 -12.23
CA LYS A 145 -18.95 13.57 -12.78
C LYS A 145 -18.53 14.00 -14.19
N ALA A 146 -17.23 14.14 -14.41
CA ALA A 146 -16.68 14.44 -15.72
C ALA A 146 -16.65 13.17 -16.59
N ASP A 147 -17.04 13.34 -17.85
CA ASP A 147 -16.90 12.30 -18.87
C ASP A 147 -15.40 11.96 -19.05
N ASP A 148 -15.10 10.68 -19.26
CA ASP A 148 -13.73 10.12 -19.37
C ASP A 148 -12.84 10.21 -18.13
N VAL A 149 -13.41 10.44 -16.94
CA VAL A 149 -12.68 10.41 -15.67
C VAL A 149 -13.20 9.29 -14.78
N GLN A 150 -12.28 8.54 -14.19
CA GLN A 150 -12.58 7.49 -13.22
C GLN A 150 -12.46 8.01 -11.79
N TYR A 151 -13.41 7.64 -10.94
CA TYR A 151 -13.49 8.11 -9.56
C TYR A 151 -13.44 6.94 -8.56
N PHE A 152 -12.52 7.01 -7.61
CA PHE A 152 -12.28 5.97 -6.62
C PHE A 152 -12.48 6.52 -5.21
N MET A 153 -13.49 6.06 -4.50
CA MET A 153 -13.77 6.55 -3.15
C MET A 153 -12.79 5.97 -2.14
N SER A 154 -12.09 6.83 -1.37
CA SER A 154 -11.22 6.36 -0.30
C SER A 154 -12.02 5.74 0.85
N ILE A 155 -11.66 4.51 1.21
CA ILE A 155 -12.21 3.78 2.35
C ILE A 155 -11.06 3.43 3.29
N PRO A 156 -10.69 4.36 4.19
CA PRO A 156 -9.72 4.10 5.24
C PRO A 156 -10.36 3.32 6.40
N PHE A 157 -9.88 2.10 6.63
CA PHE A 157 -10.20 1.32 7.80
C PHE A 157 -9.11 1.45 8.86
N SER A 158 -9.42 2.14 9.96
CA SER A 158 -8.64 2.06 11.21
C SER A 158 -8.51 0.62 11.72
N TYR A 159 -7.51 0.37 12.57
CA TYR A 159 -7.32 -0.92 13.21
C TYR A 159 -8.60 -1.46 13.86
N HIS A 160 -9.28 -0.63 14.66
CA HIS A 160 -10.49 -1.04 15.40
C HIS A 160 -11.65 -1.42 14.49
N THR A 161 -11.77 -0.80 13.32
CA THR A 161 -12.87 -1.07 12.40
C THR A 161 -12.57 -2.28 11.52
N ILE A 162 -11.35 -2.44 10.98
CA ILE A 162 -11.04 -3.62 10.17
C ILE A 162 -11.04 -4.92 10.99
N HIS A 163 -10.83 -4.86 12.32
CA HIS A 163 -10.91 -6.01 13.22
C HIS A 163 -12.32 -6.31 13.73
N ASN A 164 -13.31 -5.48 13.39
CA ASN A 164 -14.69 -5.71 13.79
C ASN A 164 -15.53 -6.08 12.55
N SER A 165 -15.84 -7.37 12.41
CA SER A 165 -16.59 -7.87 11.26
C SER A 165 -17.98 -7.24 11.11
N GLU A 166 -18.67 -6.90 12.20
CA GLU A 166 -19.98 -6.24 12.13
C GLU A 166 -19.86 -4.82 11.56
N LYS A 167 -18.84 -4.06 11.99
CA LYS A 167 -18.56 -2.74 11.42
C LYS A 167 -18.19 -2.84 9.94
N VAL A 168 -17.39 -3.83 9.56
CA VAL A 168 -17.02 -4.08 8.15
C VAL A 168 -18.26 -4.40 7.30
N GLU A 169 -19.13 -5.29 7.75
CA GLU A 169 -20.37 -5.62 7.03
C GLU A 169 -21.30 -4.40 6.93
N THR A 170 -21.42 -3.60 8.00
CA THR A 170 -22.21 -2.35 7.98
C THR A 170 -21.68 -1.39 6.91
N VAL A 171 -20.36 -1.20 6.83
CA VAL A 171 -19.74 -0.37 5.79
C VAL A 171 -20.03 -0.97 4.41
N LEU A 172 -19.77 -2.26 4.20
CA LEU A 172 -19.97 -2.93 2.91
C LEU A 172 -21.42 -2.88 2.42
N TYR A 173 -22.39 -3.01 3.31
CA TYR A 173 -23.81 -2.87 2.97
C TYR A 173 -24.08 -1.53 2.27
N HIS A 174 -23.45 -0.45 2.75
CA HIS A 174 -23.59 0.86 2.13
C HIS A 174 -22.70 1.10 0.92
N LEU A 175 -21.50 0.49 0.88
CA LEU A 175 -20.61 0.57 -0.28
C LEU A 175 -21.09 -0.25 -1.48
N THR A 176 -22.14 -1.06 -1.33
CA THR A 176 -22.67 -1.89 -2.41
C THR A 176 -24.04 -1.41 -2.91
N ASP A 177 -24.44 -0.19 -2.54
CA ASP A 177 -25.68 0.43 -3.02
C ASP A 177 -25.60 0.67 -4.55
N LYS A 178 -26.63 0.20 -5.27
CA LYS A 178 -26.75 0.33 -6.73
C LYS A 178 -26.81 1.78 -7.23
N LYS A 179 -27.06 2.75 -6.35
CA LYS A 179 -27.07 4.18 -6.67
C LYS A 179 -25.67 4.80 -6.71
N ILE A 180 -24.63 4.04 -6.37
CA ILE A 180 -23.26 4.54 -6.39
C ILE A 180 -22.80 4.73 -7.84
N VAL A 181 -22.21 5.91 -8.11
CA VAL A 181 -21.70 6.29 -9.44
C VAL A 181 -20.17 6.38 -9.50
N PHE A 182 -19.49 6.03 -8.41
CA PHE A 182 -18.03 5.86 -8.40
C PHE A 182 -17.64 4.60 -9.19
N ASP A 183 -16.47 4.62 -9.79
CA ASP A 183 -15.92 3.48 -10.55
C ASP A 183 -15.38 2.38 -9.63
N GLY A 184 -15.00 2.76 -8.41
CA GLY A 184 -14.36 1.84 -7.48
C GLY A 184 -13.98 2.46 -6.16
N TYR A 185 -13.13 1.75 -5.43
CA TYR A 185 -12.71 2.10 -4.08
C TYR A 185 -11.18 2.09 -3.95
N TYR A 186 -10.66 3.13 -3.31
CA TYR A 186 -9.26 3.21 -2.86
C TYR A 186 -9.20 2.77 -1.40
N ILE A 187 -8.82 1.52 -1.17
CA ILE A 187 -8.92 0.84 0.11
C ILE A 187 -7.59 0.97 0.83
N VAL A 188 -7.65 1.49 2.05
CA VAL A 188 -6.51 1.65 2.94
C VAL A 188 -6.88 1.01 4.26
N CYS A 189 -6.06 0.09 4.75
CA CYS A 189 -6.32 -0.60 6.01
C CYS A 189 -5.10 -0.45 6.92
N GLU A 190 -5.34 -0.19 8.19
CA GLU A 190 -4.28 -0.15 9.20
C GLU A 190 -3.99 -1.56 9.74
N PRO A 191 -2.88 -2.20 9.35
CA PRO A 191 -2.42 -3.38 10.04
C PRO A 191 -1.87 -3.00 11.42
N LYS A 192 -1.84 -3.95 12.33
CA LYS A 192 -1.11 -3.83 13.60
C LYS A 192 -0.16 -5.02 13.75
N PRO A 193 0.98 -5.01 13.06
CA PRO A 193 2.00 -6.03 13.28
C PRO A 193 2.43 -6.02 14.75
N GLU A 194 2.72 -7.19 15.30
CA GLU A 194 3.30 -7.27 16.64
C GLU A 194 4.72 -6.69 16.66
N THR A 195 5.25 -6.46 17.86
CA THR A 195 6.63 -6.02 18.05
C THR A 195 7.60 -6.94 17.30
N ARG A 196 8.49 -6.32 16.50
CA ARG A 196 9.46 -7.03 15.63
C ARG A 196 8.83 -7.90 14.55
N GLN A 197 7.64 -7.56 14.09
CA GLN A 197 7.02 -8.10 12.88
C GLN A 197 6.79 -6.97 11.87
N LYS A 198 6.70 -7.33 10.59
CA LYS A 198 6.44 -6.38 9.50
C LYS A 198 5.04 -6.51 8.91
N LEU A 199 4.36 -7.62 9.20
CA LEU A 199 3.04 -7.97 8.71
C LEU A 199 2.13 -8.29 9.91
N SER A 200 0.83 -8.01 9.76
CA SER A 200 -0.16 -8.55 10.70
C SER A 200 -0.39 -10.03 10.40
N ILE A 201 -0.47 -10.82 11.46
CA ILE A 201 -0.87 -12.24 11.42
C ILE A 201 -2.27 -12.48 12.00
N GLU A 202 -3.02 -11.41 12.25
CA GLU A 202 -4.37 -11.52 12.80
C GLU A 202 -5.32 -12.07 11.74
N THR A 203 -5.89 -13.25 11.97
CA THR A 203 -6.80 -13.90 11.00
C THR A 203 -8.06 -13.09 10.74
N THR A 204 -8.53 -12.32 11.73
CA THR A 204 -9.65 -11.39 11.58
C THR A 204 -9.33 -10.28 10.57
N TYR A 205 -8.13 -9.69 10.64
CA TYR A 205 -7.66 -8.72 9.65
C TYR A 205 -7.64 -9.31 8.25
N LEU A 206 -7.00 -10.49 8.10
CA LEU A 206 -6.90 -11.16 6.80
C LEU A 206 -8.29 -11.51 6.23
N SER A 207 -9.19 -11.99 7.09
CA SER A 207 -10.57 -12.32 6.75
C SER A 207 -11.33 -11.09 6.25
N ASN A 208 -11.27 -10.00 7.01
CA ASN A 208 -12.08 -8.81 6.74
C ASN A 208 -11.57 -8.04 5.51
N ILE A 209 -10.27 -7.97 5.27
CA ILE A 209 -9.75 -7.40 4.01
C ILE A 209 -10.17 -8.25 2.81
N THR A 210 -9.99 -9.58 2.89
CA THR A 210 -10.43 -10.50 1.81
C THR A 210 -11.92 -10.34 1.55
N ARG A 211 -12.73 -10.19 2.61
CA ARG A 211 -14.17 -9.95 2.53
C ARG A 211 -14.48 -8.64 1.82
N VAL A 212 -13.84 -7.53 2.22
CA VAL A 212 -14.02 -6.21 1.56
C VAL A 212 -13.69 -6.30 0.08
N LEU A 213 -12.51 -6.80 -0.27
CA LEU A 213 -12.06 -6.89 -1.67
C LEU A 213 -12.99 -7.77 -2.51
N SER A 214 -13.34 -8.96 -2.01
CA SER A 214 -14.18 -9.91 -2.74
C SER A 214 -15.61 -9.44 -2.91
N VAL A 215 -16.21 -8.78 -1.92
CA VAL A 215 -17.57 -8.23 -2.02
C VAL A 215 -17.62 -7.12 -3.05
N LEU A 216 -16.73 -6.13 -2.95
CA LEU A 216 -16.70 -4.99 -3.87
C LEU A 216 -16.45 -5.47 -5.30
N LYS A 217 -15.52 -6.43 -5.48
CA LYS A 217 -15.25 -7.00 -6.80
C LYS A 217 -16.45 -7.75 -7.38
N LYS A 218 -17.16 -8.55 -6.58
CA LYS A 218 -18.39 -9.26 -7.00
C LYS A 218 -19.52 -8.31 -7.39
N GLN A 219 -19.56 -7.10 -6.83
CA GLN A 219 -20.51 -6.05 -7.22
C GLN A 219 -20.06 -5.25 -8.46
N GLY A 220 -18.92 -5.59 -9.06
CA GLY A 220 -18.42 -4.97 -10.30
C GLY A 220 -17.60 -3.69 -10.07
N PHE A 221 -17.33 -3.31 -8.83
CA PHE A 221 -16.47 -2.17 -8.53
C PHE A 221 -15.00 -2.50 -8.80
N LYS A 222 -14.25 -1.50 -9.27
CA LYS A 222 -12.79 -1.58 -9.30
C LYS A 222 -12.22 -1.43 -7.89
N THR A 223 -11.19 -2.20 -7.56
CA THR A 223 -10.53 -2.12 -6.23
C THR A 223 -9.07 -1.71 -6.36
N ILE A 224 -8.66 -0.72 -5.56
CA ILE A 224 -7.26 -0.35 -5.36
C ILE A 224 -6.90 -0.70 -3.92
N TYR A 225 -6.03 -1.69 -3.73
CA TYR A 225 -5.48 -2.00 -2.40
C TYR A 225 -4.18 -1.20 -2.22
N ALA A 226 -4.26 -0.17 -1.38
CA ALA A 226 -3.20 0.81 -1.19
C ALA A 226 -2.47 0.64 0.15
N TYR A 227 -1.24 1.18 0.21
CA TYR A 227 -0.28 0.93 1.31
C TYR A 227 -0.06 -0.56 1.53
N ALA A 228 -0.15 -1.33 0.45
CA ALA A 228 -0.09 -2.76 0.47
C ALA A 228 1.33 -3.27 0.79
N ASN A 229 1.38 -4.37 1.54
CA ASN A 229 2.60 -5.11 1.81
C ASN A 229 2.60 -6.44 1.05
N TRP A 230 3.60 -7.29 1.25
CA TRP A 230 3.68 -8.58 0.54
C TRP A 230 2.68 -9.63 1.06
N ASP A 231 1.92 -9.34 2.13
CA ASP A 231 0.72 -10.09 2.53
C ASP A 231 -0.40 -10.03 1.47
N THR A 232 -0.32 -9.08 0.53
CA THR A 232 -1.23 -9.02 -0.63
C THR A 232 -1.26 -10.30 -1.45
N LEU A 233 -0.20 -11.12 -1.41
CA LEU A 233 -0.18 -12.45 -2.03
C LEU A 233 -1.32 -13.34 -1.51
N VAL A 234 -1.63 -13.24 -0.21
CA VAL A 234 -2.75 -13.97 0.43
C VAL A 234 -4.09 -13.49 -0.09
N PHE A 235 -4.27 -12.18 -0.24
CA PHE A 235 -5.54 -11.62 -0.73
C PHE A 235 -5.76 -11.95 -2.20
N LEU A 236 -4.73 -11.80 -3.04
CA LEU A 236 -4.80 -12.14 -4.46
C LEU A 236 -5.09 -13.62 -4.69
N ALA A 237 -4.63 -14.50 -3.80
CA ALA A 237 -4.92 -15.94 -3.85
C ALA A 237 -6.43 -16.25 -3.76
N LEU A 238 -7.22 -15.36 -3.17
CA LEU A 238 -8.64 -15.60 -2.86
C LEU A 238 -9.61 -14.69 -3.64
N THR A 239 -9.13 -13.57 -4.18
CA THR A 239 -9.97 -12.63 -4.93
C THR A 239 -9.14 -11.84 -5.95
N ASP A 240 -9.81 -11.35 -6.99
CA ASP A 240 -9.20 -10.38 -7.89
C ASP A 240 -9.15 -8.99 -7.26
N ILE A 241 -8.07 -8.27 -7.59
CA ILE A 241 -7.85 -6.87 -7.23
C ILE A 241 -7.44 -6.15 -8.51
N ASP A 242 -8.02 -4.99 -8.80
CA ASP A 242 -7.72 -4.27 -10.04
C ASP A 242 -6.37 -3.56 -9.97
N TYR A 243 -6.05 -2.96 -8.83
CA TYR A 243 -4.80 -2.24 -8.59
C TYR A 243 -4.21 -2.59 -7.23
N VAL A 244 -2.89 -2.80 -7.18
CA VAL A 244 -2.15 -2.99 -5.92
C VAL A 244 -0.99 -2.00 -5.87
N THR A 245 -0.77 -1.35 -4.73
CA THR A 245 0.38 -0.46 -4.59
C THR A 245 1.66 -1.19 -4.17
N ILE A 246 2.82 -0.76 -4.64
CA ILE A 246 4.14 -1.10 -4.10
C ILE A 246 4.92 0.17 -3.76
N ALA A 247 5.80 0.12 -2.77
CA ALA A 247 6.58 1.29 -2.36
C ALA A 247 7.98 0.94 -1.86
N SER A 248 8.85 1.94 -1.77
CA SER A 248 10.19 1.82 -1.22
C SER A 248 10.15 1.69 0.31
N PHE A 249 9.60 2.70 0.98
CA PHE A 249 9.62 2.78 2.44
C PHE A 249 8.46 2.03 3.11
N GLU A 250 8.72 1.51 4.30
CA GLU A 250 7.75 0.72 5.09
C GLU A 250 6.50 1.50 5.49
N ASN A 251 6.61 2.79 5.78
CA ASN A 251 5.46 3.66 6.07
C ASN A 251 4.55 3.92 4.85
N LEU A 252 4.97 3.50 3.65
CA LEU A 252 4.17 3.47 2.42
C LEU A 252 3.72 2.04 2.07
N ARG A 253 4.04 1.06 2.91
CA ARG A 253 3.66 -0.37 2.77
C ARG A 253 2.91 -0.91 3.98
N ASN A 254 2.69 -0.05 4.97
CA ASN A 254 1.92 -0.29 6.18
C ASN A 254 1.28 1.05 6.53
N PHE A 255 0.00 1.20 6.23
CA PHE A 255 -0.74 2.40 6.61
C PHE A 255 -0.83 2.49 8.14
N SER A 256 -0.67 3.69 8.68
CA SER A 256 -0.80 3.99 10.10
C SER A 256 -1.42 5.37 10.25
N ILE A 257 -2.52 5.47 10.99
CA ILE A 257 -3.16 6.76 11.23
C ILE A 257 -2.24 7.68 12.04
N LYS A 258 -1.39 7.09 12.90
CA LYS A 258 -0.43 7.81 13.74
C LYS A 258 0.52 8.69 12.94
N ARG A 259 0.88 8.28 11.72
CA ARG A 259 1.71 9.09 10.81
C ARG A 259 1.11 10.47 10.53
N PHE A 260 -0.22 10.59 10.62
CA PHE A 260 -0.96 11.80 10.34
C PHE A 260 -1.40 12.54 11.62
N THR A 261 -1.12 12.00 12.81
CA THR A 261 -1.51 12.60 14.09
C THR A 261 -0.34 12.88 15.03
N VAL A 262 0.78 12.15 14.91
CA VAL A 262 1.96 12.28 15.77
C VAL A 262 3.26 12.30 14.97
N THR A 263 4.27 12.98 15.51
CA THR A 263 5.63 12.94 14.95
C THR A 263 6.33 11.67 15.42
N GLU A 264 6.39 10.67 14.56
CA GLU A 264 7.17 9.46 14.83
C GLU A 264 8.65 9.64 14.44
N GLY A 265 9.55 9.26 15.34
CA GLY A 265 10.97 9.09 15.04
C GLY A 265 11.23 7.74 14.38
N GLY A 266 12.05 7.71 13.34
CA GLY A 266 12.59 6.47 12.79
C GLY A 266 13.88 6.09 13.51
N GLY A 267 13.97 4.84 13.99
CA GLY A 267 15.24 4.28 14.48
C GLY A 267 16.21 3.98 13.33
N PRO A 268 17.53 4.04 13.56
CA PRO A 268 18.50 3.64 12.55
C PRO A 268 18.32 2.15 12.23
N SER A 269 18.14 1.82 10.95
CA SER A 269 18.19 0.44 10.46
C SER A 269 19.24 0.31 9.37
N LYS A 270 19.98 -0.80 9.41
CA LYS A 270 21.07 -1.11 8.49
C LYS A 270 20.59 -1.53 7.10
N GLY A 271 19.29 -1.73 6.89
CA GLY A 271 18.78 -2.31 5.65
C GLY A 271 18.07 -3.64 5.85
N TRP A 272 17.24 -3.99 4.87
CA TRP A 272 16.58 -5.28 4.77
C TRP A 272 16.68 -5.80 3.34
N TYR A 273 16.95 -7.08 3.20
CA TYR A 273 16.90 -7.80 1.94
C TYR A 273 15.57 -8.54 1.84
N PHE A 274 14.73 -8.22 0.86
CA PHE A 274 13.56 -9.06 0.60
C PHE A 274 14.00 -10.31 -0.16
N SER A 275 13.64 -11.49 0.34
CA SER A 275 13.88 -12.78 -0.33
C SER A 275 12.54 -13.34 -0.83
N GLU A 276 12.44 -13.58 -2.14
CA GLU A 276 11.32 -14.28 -2.78
C GLU A 276 11.25 -15.74 -2.30
N ALA A 277 12.40 -16.38 -2.08
CA ALA A 277 12.49 -17.76 -1.62
C ALA A 277 11.98 -17.90 -0.17
N ALA A 278 12.36 -16.99 0.73
CA ALA A 278 11.89 -17.00 2.12
C ALA A 278 10.51 -16.31 2.31
N LEU A 279 9.99 -15.64 1.27
CA LEU A 279 8.79 -14.78 1.32
C LEU A 279 8.80 -13.78 2.49
N ASN A 280 9.97 -13.20 2.79
CA ASN A 280 10.15 -12.29 3.91
C ASN A 280 11.35 -11.34 3.75
N MET A 281 11.43 -10.37 4.65
CA MET A 281 12.54 -9.43 4.83
C MET A 281 13.62 -10.01 5.75
N ILE A 282 14.83 -10.17 5.24
CA ILE A 282 16.01 -10.61 5.98
C ILE A 282 16.82 -9.37 6.38
N LYS A 283 17.10 -9.18 7.67
CA LYS A 283 17.93 -8.06 8.15
C LYS A 283 19.31 -8.12 7.49
N ALA A 284 19.85 -6.96 7.12
CA ALA A 284 21.21 -6.82 6.59
C ALA A 284 22.30 -7.51 7.46
N GLN A 285 22.07 -7.58 8.77
CA GLN A 285 22.98 -8.18 9.74
C GLN A 285 23.17 -9.70 9.54
N TYR A 286 22.20 -10.39 8.93
CA TYR A 286 22.31 -11.81 8.64
C TYR A 286 23.14 -12.10 7.38
N MET A 287 23.42 -11.10 6.54
CA MET A 287 24.10 -11.32 5.26
C MET A 287 25.52 -11.87 5.43
N THR A 288 26.24 -11.42 6.45
CA THR A 288 27.57 -11.94 6.79
C THR A 288 27.48 -13.41 7.21
N LEU A 289 26.56 -13.74 8.13
CA LEU A 289 26.36 -15.12 8.60
C LEU A 289 25.98 -16.06 7.45
N LEU A 290 25.06 -15.64 6.58
CA LEU A 290 24.62 -16.42 5.42
C LEU A 290 25.78 -16.71 4.46
N ARG A 291 26.69 -15.75 4.24
CA ARG A 291 27.90 -15.96 3.43
C ARG A 291 28.87 -16.94 4.10
N GLU A 292 29.16 -16.74 5.37
CA GLU A 292 30.08 -17.60 6.14
C GLU A 292 29.59 -19.06 6.21
N LYS A 293 28.27 -19.27 6.23
CA LYS A 293 27.66 -20.61 6.23
C LYS A 293 27.43 -21.18 4.83
N GLY A 294 27.71 -20.42 3.77
CA GLY A 294 27.50 -20.85 2.40
C GLY A 294 26.04 -21.13 2.07
N THR A 295 25.13 -20.28 2.58
CA THR A 295 23.66 -20.42 2.40
C THR A 295 23.02 -19.18 1.78
N LEU A 296 23.81 -18.33 1.13
CA LEU A 296 23.32 -17.10 0.48
C LEU A 296 22.41 -17.42 -0.71
N ASP A 297 22.73 -18.49 -1.43
CA ASP A 297 21.97 -19.05 -2.56
C ASP A 297 20.54 -19.48 -2.17
N PHE A 298 20.31 -19.84 -0.90
CA PHE A 298 18.98 -20.23 -0.43
C PHE A 298 17.99 -19.07 -0.39
N ILE A 299 18.49 -17.83 -0.32
CA ILE A 299 17.66 -16.64 -0.17
C ILE A 299 17.67 -15.73 -1.39
N GLU A 300 18.57 -15.96 -2.36
CA GLU A 300 18.78 -15.03 -3.47
C GLU A 300 17.55 -14.92 -4.41
N ASN A 301 17.31 -13.72 -4.93
CA ASN A 301 16.23 -13.48 -5.88
C ASN A 301 16.73 -13.66 -7.30
N GLN A 302 16.19 -14.68 -7.96
CA GLN A 302 16.51 -14.96 -9.36
C GLN A 302 16.03 -13.83 -10.29
N HIS A 303 16.88 -13.50 -11.27
CA HIS A 303 16.63 -12.46 -12.29
C HIS A 303 16.37 -11.06 -11.70
N ASN A 304 16.93 -10.73 -10.55
CA ASN A 304 16.78 -9.41 -9.93
C ASN A 304 18.15 -8.72 -9.85
N ILE A 305 18.40 -7.79 -10.79
CA ILE A 305 19.68 -7.06 -10.87
C ILE A 305 20.04 -6.32 -9.58
N PHE A 306 19.05 -5.92 -8.77
CA PHE A 306 19.28 -5.25 -7.51
C PHE A 306 19.62 -6.25 -6.41
N SER A 307 19.08 -7.47 -6.46
CA SER A 307 19.52 -8.58 -5.62
C SER A 307 20.99 -8.87 -5.86
N ASP A 308 21.40 -8.99 -7.12
CA ASP A 308 22.80 -9.26 -7.48
C ASP A 308 23.73 -8.17 -6.91
N ALA A 309 23.32 -6.90 -7.02
CA ALA A 309 24.08 -5.76 -6.50
C ALA A 309 24.17 -5.74 -4.96
N VAL A 310 23.07 -5.98 -4.23
CA VAL A 310 23.08 -5.94 -2.75
C VAL A 310 23.75 -7.16 -2.13
N LEU A 311 23.79 -8.28 -2.83
CA LEU A 311 24.42 -9.51 -2.38
C LEU A 311 25.93 -9.57 -2.67
N GLN A 312 26.51 -8.59 -3.36
CA GLN A 312 27.96 -8.49 -3.56
C GLN A 312 28.73 -8.39 -2.23
N GLU A 313 29.92 -8.99 -2.21
CA GLU A 313 30.82 -8.88 -1.07
C GLU A 313 31.09 -7.41 -0.72
N ASN A 314 31.12 -7.09 0.59
CA ASN A 314 31.32 -5.72 1.09
C ASN A 314 30.29 -4.66 0.67
N TYR A 315 29.09 -5.06 0.20
CA TYR A 315 28.01 -4.10 -0.06
C TYR A 315 27.75 -3.19 1.17
N PRO A 316 27.78 -1.85 1.01
CA PRO A 316 27.65 -0.90 2.11
C PRO A 316 26.18 -0.73 2.53
N TRP A 317 25.69 -1.71 3.30
CA TRP A 317 24.31 -1.78 3.80
C TRP A 317 23.86 -0.48 4.48
N SER A 318 22.79 0.12 3.93
CA SER A 318 22.10 1.27 4.50
C SER A 318 20.69 1.39 3.93
N ASN A 319 19.74 1.85 4.74
CA ASN A 319 18.38 2.18 4.30
C ASN A 319 18.32 3.37 3.31
N THR A 320 19.41 4.10 3.12
CA THR A 320 19.49 5.19 2.15
C THR A 320 19.89 4.72 0.76
N LYS A 321 20.25 3.43 0.60
CA LYS A 321 20.66 2.87 -0.69
C LYS A 321 19.44 2.46 -1.52
N PRO A 322 19.32 2.92 -2.78
CA PRO A 322 18.17 2.60 -3.62
C PRO A 322 18.07 1.12 -3.96
N GLU A 323 19.20 0.42 -4.11
CA GLU A 323 19.21 -0.99 -4.54
C GLU A 323 18.45 -1.90 -3.58
N VAL A 324 18.53 -1.61 -2.27
CA VAL A 324 17.78 -2.32 -1.22
C VAL A 324 16.27 -2.25 -1.45
N HIS A 325 15.77 -1.04 -1.75
CA HIS A 325 14.33 -0.81 -1.99
C HIS A 325 13.90 -1.29 -3.37
N LYS A 326 14.76 -1.15 -4.38
CA LYS A 326 14.50 -1.59 -5.74
C LYS A 326 14.49 -3.12 -5.84
N ASN A 327 15.32 -3.83 -5.07
CA ASN A 327 15.25 -5.28 -4.91
C ASN A 327 13.85 -5.72 -4.47
N TYR A 328 13.35 -5.15 -3.36
CA TYR A 328 12.00 -5.45 -2.87
C TYR A 328 10.92 -5.17 -3.91
N MET A 329 10.90 -3.96 -4.49
CA MET A 329 9.83 -3.55 -5.40
C MET A 329 9.79 -4.41 -6.67
N LEU A 330 10.95 -4.74 -7.25
CA LEU A 330 11.03 -5.62 -8.42
C LEU A 330 10.54 -7.04 -8.07
N SER A 331 11.01 -7.61 -6.96
CA SER A 331 10.63 -8.95 -6.52
C SER A 331 9.14 -9.08 -6.21
N VAL A 332 8.59 -8.16 -5.42
CA VAL A 332 7.16 -8.18 -5.10
C VAL A 332 6.31 -7.93 -6.35
N ALA A 333 6.71 -7.03 -7.25
CA ALA A 333 5.98 -6.83 -8.50
C ALA A 333 5.89 -8.12 -9.34
N LYS A 334 6.98 -8.86 -9.45
CA LYS A 334 7.02 -10.16 -10.15
C LYS A 334 6.09 -11.18 -9.48
N LEU A 335 6.17 -11.32 -8.15
CA LEU A 335 5.31 -12.25 -7.41
C LEU A 335 3.82 -11.91 -7.60
N LEU A 336 3.46 -10.62 -7.46
CA LEU A 336 2.08 -10.16 -7.65
C LEU A 336 1.59 -10.40 -9.09
N LYS A 337 2.39 -10.07 -10.12
CA LYS A 337 2.04 -10.34 -11.53
C LYS A 337 1.89 -11.85 -11.79
N LYS A 338 2.75 -12.68 -11.22
CA LYS A 338 2.69 -14.14 -11.36
C LYS A 338 1.41 -14.71 -10.73
N VAL A 339 1.08 -14.33 -9.49
CA VAL A 339 -0.16 -14.76 -8.82
C VAL A 339 -1.39 -14.30 -9.59
N SER A 340 -1.47 -13.01 -9.95
CA SER A 340 -2.64 -12.46 -10.64
C SER A 340 -2.82 -12.96 -12.08
N SER A 341 -1.78 -13.49 -12.72
CA SER A 341 -1.88 -14.09 -14.06
C SER A 341 -2.66 -15.42 -14.08
N ILE A 342 -2.82 -16.08 -12.92
CA ILE A 342 -3.56 -17.33 -12.80
C ILE A 342 -5.05 -16.99 -12.67
N SER A 343 -5.84 -17.18 -13.73
CA SER A 343 -7.25 -16.77 -13.75
C SER A 343 -8.14 -17.60 -12.82
N ASN A 344 -7.85 -18.90 -12.67
CA ASN A 344 -8.63 -19.78 -11.78
C ASN A 344 -8.19 -19.57 -10.32
N ILE A 345 -9.13 -19.17 -9.46
CA ILE A 345 -8.87 -18.85 -8.04
C ILE A 345 -8.35 -20.07 -7.26
N ASP A 346 -8.85 -21.28 -7.50
CA ASP A 346 -8.37 -22.47 -6.79
C ASP A 346 -6.93 -22.83 -7.15
N GLN A 347 -6.58 -22.74 -8.45
CA GLN A 347 -5.20 -22.91 -8.91
C GLN A 347 -4.28 -21.82 -8.37
N ARG A 348 -4.77 -20.58 -8.31
CA ARG A 348 -4.03 -19.45 -7.74
C ARG A 348 -3.77 -19.65 -6.25
N LYS A 349 -4.77 -20.11 -5.50
CA LYS A 349 -4.66 -20.50 -4.09
C LYS A 349 -3.63 -21.61 -3.89
N LEU A 350 -3.69 -22.67 -4.71
CA LEU A 350 -2.71 -23.75 -4.67
C LEU A 350 -1.29 -23.26 -4.97
N PHE A 351 -1.13 -22.38 -5.95
CA PHE A 351 0.17 -21.78 -6.29
C PHE A 351 0.76 -21.02 -5.09
N VAL A 352 -0.03 -20.19 -4.41
CA VAL A 352 0.43 -19.45 -3.23
C VAL A 352 0.72 -20.39 -2.05
N LEU A 353 -0.10 -21.42 -1.84
CA LEU A 353 0.18 -22.45 -0.83
C LEU A 353 1.51 -23.17 -1.07
N ASN A 354 1.79 -23.55 -2.33
CA ASN A 354 3.06 -24.17 -2.69
C ASN A 354 4.24 -23.23 -2.44
N LYS A 355 4.08 -21.92 -2.74
CA LYS A 355 5.11 -20.91 -2.44
C LYS A 355 5.37 -20.76 -0.95
N ILE A 356 4.34 -20.86 -0.11
CA ILE A 356 4.48 -20.86 1.33
C ILE A 356 5.23 -22.12 1.81
N ASP A 357 4.92 -23.28 1.24
CA ASP A 357 5.59 -24.54 1.57
C ASP A 357 7.07 -24.53 1.18
N GLU A 358 7.39 -24.02 -0.02
CA GLU A 358 8.77 -23.78 -0.46
C GLU A 358 9.51 -22.85 0.50
N ALA A 359 8.88 -21.74 0.92
CA ALA A 359 9.49 -20.82 1.87
C ALA A 359 9.75 -21.45 3.23
N ILE A 360 8.82 -22.27 3.75
CA ILE A 360 9.04 -23.03 5.00
C ILE A 360 10.28 -23.93 4.85
N SER A 361 10.42 -24.65 3.74
CA SER A 361 11.58 -25.50 3.49
C SER A 361 12.90 -24.72 3.37
N VAL A 362 12.88 -23.46 2.91
CA VAL A 362 14.06 -22.58 2.93
C VAL A 362 14.52 -22.31 4.37
N TYR A 363 13.58 -22.03 5.29
CA TYR A 363 13.92 -21.85 6.70
C TYR A 363 14.49 -23.14 7.32
N GLU A 364 13.88 -24.30 7.05
CA GLU A 364 14.39 -25.59 7.52
C GLU A 364 15.82 -25.88 6.98
N ALA A 365 16.08 -25.53 5.72
CA ALA A 365 17.40 -25.67 5.11
C ALA A 365 18.44 -24.74 5.76
N LEU A 366 18.08 -23.50 6.08
CA LEU A 366 18.93 -22.57 6.81
C LEU A 366 19.25 -23.09 8.23
N GLU A 367 18.25 -23.58 8.95
CA GLU A 367 18.41 -24.14 10.29
C GLU A 367 19.32 -25.38 10.29
N SER A 368 19.21 -26.25 9.28
CA SER A 368 20.09 -27.41 9.09
C SER A 368 21.58 -27.02 8.92
N ARG A 369 21.85 -25.76 8.55
CA ARG A 369 23.19 -25.17 8.41
C ARG A 369 23.56 -24.27 9.60
N ASN A 370 22.80 -24.34 10.69
CA ASN A 370 22.94 -23.52 11.90
C ASN A 370 22.77 -22.01 11.65
N VAL A 371 21.88 -21.65 10.73
CA VAL A 371 21.43 -20.27 10.52
C VAL A 371 20.00 -20.12 11.00
N TYR A 372 19.82 -19.40 12.11
CA TYR A 372 18.51 -19.14 12.71
C TYR A 372 18.16 -17.67 12.52
N LEU A 373 17.15 -17.40 11.69
CA LEU A 373 16.65 -16.05 11.45
C LEU A 373 15.60 -15.68 12.51
N GLU A 374 15.79 -14.55 13.18
CA GLU A 374 14.95 -14.10 14.30
C GLU A 374 14.17 -12.82 13.96
N ASP A 375 13.33 -12.39 14.91
CA ASP A 375 12.60 -11.12 14.86
C ASP A 375 11.78 -10.94 13.56
N GLU A 376 11.98 -9.84 12.81
CA GLU A 376 11.28 -9.57 11.56
C GLU A 376 11.65 -10.56 10.44
N SER A 377 12.77 -11.28 10.58
CA SER A 377 13.30 -12.19 9.57
C SER A 377 12.88 -13.64 9.74
N LYS A 378 12.22 -13.99 10.86
CA LYS A 378 11.67 -15.35 11.09
C LYS A 378 10.43 -15.62 10.22
N ASN A 379 10.00 -16.87 10.13
CA ASN A 379 8.87 -17.32 9.31
C ASN A 379 7.47 -17.19 9.97
N TYR A 380 7.30 -16.27 10.92
CA TYR A 380 6.12 -16.19 11.81
C TYR A 380 4.76 -16.13 11.09
N HIS A 381 4.71 -15.54 9.89
CA HIS A 381 3.49 -15.38 9.10
C HIS A 381 3.13 -16.62 8.26
N LEU A 382 4.11 -17.44 7.87
CA LEU A 382 3.90 -18.51 6.89
C LEU A 382 2.89 -19.56 7.35
N GLY A 383 2.99 -20.04 8.60
CA GLY A 383 2.07 -21.02 9.16
C GLY A 383 0.63 -20.49 9.27
N ILE A 384 0.48 -19.22 9.61
CA ILE A 384 -0.82 -18.55 9.69
C ILE A 384 -1.43 -18.38 8.30
N TRP A 385 -0.66 -17.92 7.31
CA TRP A 385 -1.13 -17.78 5.93
C TRP A 385 -1.56 -19.12 5.36
N LYS A 386 -0.77 -20.18 5.56
CA LYS A 386 -1.10 -21.54 5.12
C LYS A 386 -2.43 -22.01 5.72
N SER A 387 -2.60 -21.82 7.03
CA SER A 387 -3.83 -22.20 7.74
C SER A 387 -5.03 -21.39 7.26
N PHE A 388 -4.86 -20.07 7.11
CA PHE A 388 -5.90 -19.17 6.61
C PHE A 388 -6.36 -19.57 5.21
N LEU A 389 -5.45 -19.74 4.25
CA LEU A 389 -5.78 -20.12 2.87
C LEU A 389 -6.45 -21.50 2.77
N ARG A 390 -6.04 -22.47 3.59
CA ARG A 390 -6.66 -23.81 3.62
C ARG A 390 -8.07 -23.81 4.21
N SER A 391 -8.42 -22.81 5.02
CA SER A 391 -9.75 -22.69 5.62
C SER A 391 -10.80 -22.00 4.74
N ARG A 392 -10.45 -21.58 3.52
CA ARG A 392 -11.27 -20.76 2.63
C ARG A 392 -11.62 -21.43 1.31
#